data_AF-A0A971TLA4-F1
#
_entry.id   AF-A0A971TLA4-F1
#
_cell.length_a   1.000
_cell.length_b   1.000
_cell.length_c   1.000
_cell.angle_alpha   90.00
_cell.angle_beta   90.00
_cell.angle_gamma   90.00
#
_symmetry.space_group_name_H-M   'P 1'
#
loop_
_entity.id
_entity.type
_entity.pdbx_description
1 polymer ?
#
loop_
_entity_poly.entity_id
_entity_poly.type
_entity_poly.pdbx_seq_one_letter_code
_entity_poly.pdbx_strand_id
1 'polypeptide(L)'
;MPSPESFADGRFLHTAETARGTAASFLHRGADRVYLFNYMDSQTTVDDADDYRQILNHCGCLETATAHPRRHVVSFADTWAPGQPQPQALPARAAKNRTAAFRIHIGPRPTASRAQAWIGLGQGGELDASGLEGRLNTQRLAPTDVKPPKVHPCVKTLAGFEIDPATLHDGYNVVEIRATGEQEYKLVWAEIRIG
;
A
#
# COMPACT_ATOMS: atom_id res chain seq x y z
N MET A 1 5.80 10.38 23.36
CA MET A 1 4.90 9.59 22.50
C MET A 1 4.19 10.58 21.59
N PRO A 2 4.13 10.37 20.26
CA PRO A 2 3.15 11.12 19.46
C PRO A 2 1.77 10.79 20.02
N SER A 3 0.93 11.82 20.23
CA SER A 3 -0.39 11.63 20.81
C SER A 3 -1.27 10.78 19.88
N PRO A 4 -2.22 9.99 20.43
CA PRO A 4 -3.20 9.22 19.64
C PRO A 4 -4.11 10.09 18.75
N GLU A 5 -4.02 11.41 18.84
CA GLU A 5 -4.95 12.37 18.26
C GLU A 5 -4.69 12.69 16.77
N SER A 6 -3.68 12.13 16.11
CA SER A 6 -3.40 12.46 14.69
C SER A 6 -4.01 11.51 13.64
N PHE A 7 -4.87 10.57 14.02
CA PHE A 7 -5.63 9.71 13.08
C PHE A 7 -7.15 9.84 13.23
N ALA A 8 -7.62 10.78 14.07
CA ALA A 8 -9.03 11.08 14.27
C ALA A 8 -9.60 11.90 13.09
N ASP A 9 -9.77 11.27 11.93
CA ASP A 9 -10.97 11.44 11.09
C ASP A 9 -10.87 10.52 9.85
N GLY A 10 -11.68 9.46 9.87
CA GLY A 10 -11.83 8.52 8.75
C GLY A 10 -11.39 7.10 9.07
N ARG A 11 -12.33 6.16 9.04
CA ARG A 11 -12.02 4.72 9.07
C ARG A 11 -11.60 4.30 7.67
N PHE A 12 -10.50 3.55 7.54
CA PHE A 12 -10.17 2.82 6.31
C PHE A 12 -10.25 1.33 6.62
N LEU A 13 -11.28 0.68 6.11
CA LEU A 13 -11.42 -0.77 6.16
C LEU A 13 -10.86 -1.40 4.89
N HIS A 14 -10.51 -2.68 4.98
CA HIS A 14 -10.10 -3.43 3.80
C HIS A 14 -11.23 -3.46 2.76
N THR A 15 -10.85 -3.25 1.51
CA THR A 15 -11.64 -3.67 0.34
C THR A 15 -11.17 -5.04 -0.14
N ALA A 16 -11.92 -5.68 -1.04
CA ALA A 16 -11.51 -6.98 -1.59
C ALA A 16 -10.15 -6.91 -2.32
N GLU A 17 -9.81 -5.80 -3.00
CA GLU A 17 -8.48 -5.62 -3.61
C GLU A 17 -7.35 -5.65 -2.56
N THR A 18 -7.52 -4.94 -1.43
CA THR A 18 -6.49 -4.88 -0.38
C THR A 18 -6.38 -6.20 0.40
N ALA A 19 -7.50 -6.89 0.59
CA ALA A 19 -7.53 -8.21 1.21
C ALA A 19 -6.86 -9.26 0.31
N ARG A 20 -7.14 -9.26 -1.00
CA ARG A 20 -6.45 -10.12 -1.97
C ARG A 20 -4.95 -9.84 -2.02
N GLY A 21 -4.52 -8.59 -1.98
CA GLY A 21 -3.10 -8.25 -1.94
C GLY A 21 -2.40 -8.78 -0.69
N THR A 22 -3.09 -8.69 0.46
CA THR A 22 -2.62 -9.26 1.73
C THR A 22 -2.56 -10.79 1.67
N ALA A 23 -3.63 -11.44 1.20
CA ALA A 23 -3.70 -12.89 1.05
C ALA A 23 -2.63 -13.43 0.10
N ALA A 24 -2.49 -12.87 -1.10
CA ALA A 24 -1.47 -13.25 -2.07
C ALA A 24 -0.06 -13.13 -1.49
N SER A 25 0.18 -12.09 -0.70
CA SER A 25 1.46 -11.87 -0.03
C SER A 25 1.77 -12.96 1.00
N PHE A 26 0.84 -13.25 1.92
CA PHE A 26 1.07 -14.25 2.98
C PHE A 26 1.09 -15.68 2.47
N LEU A 27 0.17 -16.05 1.56
CA LEU A 27 0.11 -17.38 0.96
C LEU A 27 1.40 -17.68 0.17
N HIS A 28 1.90 -16.72 -0.60
CA HIS A 28 3.19 -16.88 -1.30
C HIS A 28 4.38 -17.04 -0.35
N ARG A 29 4.30 -16.49 0.87
CA ARG A 29 5.33 -16.65 1.91
C ARG A 29 5.20 -17.97 2.69
N GLY A 30 4.28 -18.84 2.29
CA GLY A 30 4.09 -20.16 2.88
C GLY A 30 3.05 -20.21 4.00
N ALA A 31 2.18 -19.22 4.14
CA ALA A 31 1.04 -19.36 5.05
C ALA A 31 0.09 -20.46 4.55
N ASP A 32 -0.26 -21.42 5.41
CA ASP A 32 -1.20 -22.50 5.06
C ASP A 32 -2.66 -22.03 4.98
N ARG A 33 -2.97 -20.89 5.61
CA ARG A 33 -4.33 -20.35 5.70
C ARG A 33 -4.32 -18.82 5.84
N VAL A 34 -5.36 -18.19 5.31
CA VAL A 34 -5.74 -16.82 5.64
C VAL A 34 -6.81 -16.85 6.72
N TYR A 35 -6.52 -16.23 7.87
CA TYR A 35 -7.46 -16.09 8.98
C TYR A 35 -8.00 -14.66 9.03
N LEU A 36 -9.33 -14.53 9.07
CA LEU A 36 -10.02 -13.24 9.10
C LEU A 36 -10.56 -12.97 10.51
N PHE A 37 -10.04 -11.93 11.15
CA PHE A 37 -10.55 -11.41 12.42
C PHE A 37 -11.23 -10.06 12.16
N ASN A 38 -12.40 -9.81 12.76
CA ASN A 38 -13.24 -8.62 12.48
C ASN A 38 -13.82 -8.54 11.05
N TYR A 39 -14.05 -9.69 10.43
CA TYR A 39 -14.81 -9.81 9.17
C TYR A 39 -16.08 -10.63 9.44
N MET A 40 -17.02 -10.03 10.16
CA MET A 40 -18.33 -10.63 10.44
C MET A 40 -19.31 -10.32 9.30
N ASP A 41 -20.53 -10.83 9.37
CA ASP A 41 -21.60 -10.53 8.41
C ASP A 41 -22.28 -9.18 8.64
N SER A 42 -22.01 -8.52 9.77
CA SER A 42 -22.63 -7.27 10.18
C SER A 42 -21.81 -6.55 11.26
N GLN A 43 -22.04 -5.23 11.43
CA GLN A 43 -21.41 -4.32 12.42
C GLN A 43 -19.87 -4.21 12.36
N THR A 44 -19.17 -5.32 12.63
CA THR A 44 -17.72 -5.46 12.55
C THR A 44 -17.38 -6.18 11.25
N THR A 45 -17.60 -5.47 10.14
CA THR A 45 -17.38 -5.96 8.78
C THR A 45 -16.80 -4.86 7.89
N VAL A 46 -16.47 -5.18 6.65
CA VAL A 46 -16.02 -4.24 5.62
C VAL A 46 -17.16 -3.31 5.18
N ASP A 47 -16.83 -2.16 4.57
CA ASP A 47 -17.83 -1.15 4.20
C ASP A 47 -18.81 -1.64 3.12
N ASP A 48 -18.36 -2.53 2.22
CA ASP A 48 -19.13 -3.01 1.05
C ASP A 48 -19.43 -4.51 1.17
N ALA A 49 -20.71 -4.87 1.07
CA ALA A 49 -21.15 -6.27 1.14
C ALA A 49 -20.61 -7.14 0.00
N ASP A 50 -20.39 -6.57 -1.20
CA ASP A 50 -19.76 -7.30 -2.29
C ASP A 50 -18.27 -7.53 -2.03
N ASP A 51 -17.58 -6.59 -1.38
CA ASP A 51 -16.20 -6.81 -0.92
C ASP A 51 -16.15 -8.00 0.05
N TYR A 52 -17.08 -8.08 1.01
CA TYR A 52 -17.15 -9.22 1.95
C TYR A 52 -17.29 -10.55 1.20
N ARG A 53 -18.23 -10.63 0.25
CA ARG A 53 -18.44 -11.82 -0.58
C ARG A 53 -17.17 -12.18 -1.37
N GLN A 54 -16.54 -11.20 -2.02
CA GLN A 54 -15.31 -11.42 -2.79
C GLN A 54 -14.16 -11.90 -1.91
N ILE A 55 -14.02 -11.37 -0.69
CA ILE A 55 -12.98 -11.79 0.26
C ILE A 55 -13.12 -13.27 0.58
N LEU A 56 -14.32 -13.73 0.93
CA LEU A 56 -14.58 -15.13 1.27
C LEU A 56 -14.32 -16.09 0.09
N ASN A 57 -14.59 -15.65 -1.14
CA ASN A 57 -14.42 -16.48 -2.34
C ASN A 57 -12.99 -16.47 -2.91
N HIS A 58 -12.23 -15.39 -2.71
CA HIS A 58 -10.97 -15.19 -3.45
C HIS A 58 -9.73 -15.06 -2.57
N CYS A 59 -9.84 -14.94 -1.24
CA CYS A 59 -8.65 -14.77 -0.38
C CYS A 59 -8.16 -16.09 0.24
N GLY A 60 -8.81 -17.22 -0.04
CA GLY A 60 -8.52 -18.52 0.59
C GLY A 60 -7.37 -19.31 -0.03
N CYS A 61 -6.96 -19.00 -1.27
CA CYS A 61 -5.82 -19.64 -1.93
C CYS A 61 -5.11 -18.68 -2.88
N LEU A 62 -3.86 -19.01 -3.24
CA LEU A 62 -2.99 -18.11 -3.98
C LEU A 62 -3.50 -17.86 -5.40
N GLU A 63 -4.04 -18.89 -6.04
CA GLU A 63 -4.59 -18.83 -7.40
C GLU A 63 -5.74 -17.81 -7.48
N THR A 64 -6.75 -17.93 -6.61
CA THR A 64 -7.91 -17.02 -6.64
C THR A 64 -7.55 -15.62 -6.14
N ALA A 65 -6.60 -15.49 -5.21
CA ALA A 65 -6.14 -14.18 -4.73
C ALA A 65 -5.36 -13.41 -5.80
N THR A 66 -4.72 -14.11 -6.73
CA THR A 66 -3.90 -13.50 -7.79
C THR A 66 -4.60 -13.35 -9.13
N ALA A 67 -5.76 -13.99 -9.32
CA ALA A 67 -6.58 -13.91 -10.52
C ALA A 67 -7.34 -12.58 -10.70
N HIS A 68 -7.35 -11.72 -9.69
CA HIS A 68 -8.10 -10.47 -9.67
C HIS A 68 -7.22 -9.28 -9.26
N PRO A 69 -7.66 -8.02 -9.52
CA PRO A 69 -6.96 -6.84 -9.07
C PRO A 69 -6.69 -6.88 -7.56
N ARG A 70 -5.47 -6.48 -7.17
CA ARG A 70 -4.98 -6.55 -5.80
C ARG A 70 -4.12 -5.35 -5.44
N ARG A 71 -4.22 -4.92 -4.17
CA ARG A 71 -3.50 -3.77 -3.62
C ARG A 71 -2.65 -4.19 -2.43
N HIS A 72 -1.37 -3.88 -2.48
CA HIS A 72 -0.38 -4.20 -1.46
C HIS A 72 0.02 -2.92 -0.72
N VAL A 73 -0.66 -2.66 0.39
CA VAL A 73 -0.53 -1.41 1.16
C VAL A 73 0.50 -1.56 2.26
N VAL A 74 1.36 -0.55 2.44
CA VAL A 74 2.26 -0.46 3.60
C VAL A 74 1.45 -0.17 4.85
N SER A 75 1.59 -1.03 5.85
CA SER A 75 1.00 -0.85 7.19
C SER A 75 2.09 -0.94 8.27
N PHE A 76 1.69 -1.17 9.52
CA PHE A 76 2.58 -1.31 10.66
C PHE A 76 2.12 -2.46 11.57
N ALA A 77 3.03 -3.00 12.37
CA ALA A 77 2.66 -3.86 13.48
C ALA A 77 2.25 -2.97 14.66
N ASP A 78 1.05 -3.17 15.18
CA ASP A 78 0.47 -2.39 16.28
C ASP A 78 0.88 -2.91 17.67
N THR A 79 1.44 -4.11 17.73
CA THR A 79 1.75 -4.83 18.96
C THR A 79 3.25 -5.08 19.08
N TRP A 80 3.83 -4.73 20.22
CA TRP A 80 5.27 -4.84 20.50
C TRP A 80 5.51 -5.32 21.93
N ALA A 81 6.59 -6.08 22.14
CA ALA A 81 7.01 -6.43 23.49
C ALA A 81 7.55 -5.18 24.24
N PRO A 82 7.43 -5.12 25.57
CA PRO A 82 8.01 -4.03 26.35
C PRO A 82 9.52 -3.85 26.06
N GLY A 83 9.93 -2.62 25.73
CA GLY A 83 11.32 -2.29 25.41
C GLY A 83 11.78 -2.64 23.99
N GLN A 84 10.97 -3.32 23.18
CA GLN A 84 11.30 -3.60 21.79
C GLN A 84 11.19 -2.32 20.94
N PRO A 85 12.18 -2.01 20.09
CA PRO A 85 12.05 -0.93 19.10
C PRO A 85 10.85 -1.16 18.19
N GLN A 86 10.12 -0.09 17.89
CA GLN A 86 8.92 -0.13 17.05
C GLN A 86 9.22 0.50 15.68
N PRO A 87 9.85 -0.22 14.73
CA PRO A 87 10.06 0.30 13.39
C PRO A 87 8.71 0.55 12.71
N GLN A 88 8.44 1.80 12.37
CA GLN A 88 7.32 2.21 11.53
C GLN A 88 7.85 2.77 10.22
N ALA A 89 7.38 2.23 9.10
CA ALA A 89 7.78 2.70 7.77
C ALA A 89 7.14 4.04 7.40
N LEU A 90 5.98 4.35 7.98
CA LEU A 90 5.20 5.58 7.75
C LEU A 90 4.86 6.24 9.09
N PRO A 91 4.75 7.57 9.15
CA PRO A 91 5.06 8.52 8.07
C PRO A 91 6.56 8.60 7.78
N ALA A 92 6.92 8.80 6.51
CA ALA A 92 8.30 8.96 6.07
C ALA A 92 8.54 10.38 5.52
N ARG A 93 9.82 10.76 5.40
CA ARG A 93 10.23 12.05 4.82
C ARG A 93 11.04 11.82 3.56
N ALA A 94 10.66 12.48 2.46
CA ALA A 94 11.41 12.51 1.22
C ALA A 94 11.87 13.94 0.95
N ALA A 95 13.16 14.13 0.65
CA ALA A 95 13.77 15.41 0.34
C ALA A 95 14.82 15.25 -0.74
N LYS A 96 15.39 16.35 -1.25
CA LYS A 96 16.43 16.30 -2.29
C LYS A 96 17.62 15.45 -1.90
N ASN A 97 17.99 15.34 -0.63
CA ASN A 97 19.12 14.54 -0.15
C ASN A 97 18.66 13.33 0.70
N ARG A 98 17.37 12.98 0.67
CA ARG A 98 16.79 11.91 1.48
C ARG A 98 15.76 11.12 0.67
N THR A 99 16.07 9.85 0.45
CA THR A 99 15.15 8.89 -0.16
C THR A 99 14.36 8.17 0.93
N ALA A 100 13.03 8.14 0.79
CA ALA A 100 12.17 7.23 1.54
C ALA A 100 12.02 5.93 0.75
N ALA A 101 12.22 4.78 1.39
CA ALA A 101 12.14 3.47 0.73
C ALA A 101 11.14 2.55 1.45
N PHE A 102 10.22 1.96 0.68
CA PHE A 102 9.16 1.08 1.17
C PHE A 102 9.30 -0.30 0.56
N ARG A 103 9.50 -1.32 1.40
CA ARG A 103 9.62 -2.70 0.96
C ARG A 103 8.25 -3.38 1.01
N ILE A 104 7.68 -3.68 -0.16
CA ILE A 104 6.30 -4.16 -0.32
C ILE A 104 6.33 -5.56 -0.92
N HIS A 105 5.74 -6.55 -0.23
CA HIS A 105 5.66 -7.92 -0.72
C HIS A 105 4.35 -8.12 -1.50
N ILE A 106 4.46 -8.44 -2.79
CA ILE A 106 3.32 -8.51 -3.72
C ILE A 106 2.81 -9.93 -4.02
N GLY A 107 3.40 -10.95 -3.39
CA GLY A 107 3.19 -12.34 -3.78
C GLY A 107 3.92 -12.65 -5.11
N PRO A 108 3.36 -13.53 -5.96
CA PRO A 108 3.94 -13.84 -7.26
C PRO A 108 3.95 -12.62 -8.17
N ARG A 109 4.98 -12.53 -9.00
CA ARG A 109 5.08 -11.54 -10.08
C ARG A 109 3.90 -11.70 -11.05
N PRO A 110 3.20 -10.61 -11.41
CA PRO A 110 2.16 -10.67 -12.43
C PRO A 110 2.76 -10.87 -13.83
N THR A 111 2.06 -11.61 -14.68
CA THR A 111 2.52 -11.92 -16.05
C THR A 111 2.12 -10.86 -17.09
N ALA A 112 0.92 -10.28 -16.99
CA ALA A 112 0.42 -9.30 -17.98
C ALA A 112 -0.46 -8.17 -17.38
N SER A 113 -0.52 -8.06 -16.05
CA SER A 113 -1.32 -7.06 -15.36
C SER A 113 -0.69 -5.69 -15.42
N ARG A 114 -1.48 -4.63 -15.58
CA ARG A 114 -1.00 -3.26 -15.32
C ARG A 114 -0.65 -3.11 -13.83
N ALA A 115 0.35 -2.31 -13.50
CA ALA A 115 0.71 -2.05 -12.12
C ALA A 115 1.03 -0.57 -11.88
N GLN A 116 0.71 -0.08 -10.70
CA GLN A 116 1.00 1.30 -10.28
C GLN A 116 1.55 1.32 -8.85
N ALA A 117 2.50 2.23 -8.59
CA ALA A 117 2.84 2.64 -7.23
C ALA A 117 2.04 3.91 -6.88
N TRP A 118 1.44 3.94 -5.68
CA TRP A 118 0.71 5.10 -5.18
C TRP A 118 1.30 5.60 -3.87
N ILE A 119 1.62 6.89 -3.82
CA ILE A 119 2.24 7.56 -2.67
C ILE A 119 1.36 8.69 -2.18
N GLY A 120 0.94 8.62 -0.93
CA GLY A 120 0.08 9.63 -0.32
C GLY A 120 0.87 10.64 0.50
N LEU A 121 0.51 11.91 0.33
CA LEU A 121 1.02 13.04 1.10
C LEU A 121 0.03 13.44 2.18
N GLY A 122 0.53 13.64 3.41
CA GLY A 122 -0.26 14.06 4.56
C GLY A 122 -0.50 15.58 4.63
N GLN A 123 -1.18 16.06 5.68
CA GLN A 123 -1.49 17.48 5.86
C GLN A 123 -0.24 18.39 5.79
N GLY A 124 -0.34 19.45 4.98
CA GLY A 124 0.70 20.48 4.79
C GLY A 124 0.43 21.48 3.66
N GLY A 125 -0.83 21.75 3.30
CA GLY A 125 -1.22 22.55 2.12
C GLY A 125 -1.47 21.70 0.86
N GLU A 126 -1.88 22.33 -0.25
CA GLU A 126 -1.90 21.70 -1.57
C GLU A 126 -0.46 21.39 -1.98
N LEU A 127 0.01 20.19 -1.64
CA LEU A 127 1.33 19.73 -2.05
C LEU A 127 1.19 19.20 -3.47
N ASP A 128 1.80 19.90 -4.43
CA ASP A 128 2.00 19.40 -5.78
C ASP A 128 2.94 18.20 -5.74
N ALA A 129 2.44 17.06 -6.22
CA ALA A 129 3.18 15.81 -6.31
C ALA A 129 4.16 15.77 -7.49
N SER A 130 4.13 16.76 -8.40
CA SER A 130 5.04 16.83 -9.57
C SER A 130 6.52 16.88 -9.19
N GLY A 131 6.83 17.36 -7.98
CA GLY A 131 8.19 17.39 -7.42
C GLY A 131 8.69 16.06 -6.85
N LEU A 132 7.93 14.97 -6.97
CA LEU A 132 8.36 13.63 -6.55
C LEU A 132 8.93 12.83 -7.72
N GLU A 133 10.08 12.21 -7.48
CA GLU A 133 10.60 11.12 -8.31
C GLU A 133 10.30 9.80 -7.62
N GLY A 134 9.63 8.89 -8.34
CA GLY A 134 9.42 7.51 -7.94
C GLY A 134 10.37 6.55 -8.64
N ARG A 135 10.87 5.55 -7.91
CA ARG A 135 11.59 4.41 -8.46
C ARG A 135 11.03 3.11 -7.91
N LEU A 136 11.14 2.04 -8.70
CA LEU A 136 10.89 0.68 -8.28
C LEU A 136 12.15 -0.14 -8.51
N ASN A 137 12.67 -0.79 -7.47
CA ASN A 137 13.88 -1.62 -7.57
C ASN A 137 15.01 -0.86 -8.28
N THR A 138 15.26 0.40 -7.91
CA THR A 138 16.20 1.37 -8.50
C THR A 138 15.84 1.94 -9.88
N GLN A 139 14.84 1.39 -10.58
CA GLN A 139 14.41 1.88 -11.89
C GLN A 139 13.42 3.04 -11.77
N ARG A 140 13.66 4.12 -12.51
CA ARG A 140 12.80 5.30 -12.50
C ARG A 140 11.43 5.00 -13.11
N LEU A 141 10.38 5.46 -12.45
CA LEU A 141 9.00 5.32 -12.90
C LEU A 141 8.50 6.60 -13.55
N ALA A 142 7.61 6.46 -14.52
CA ALA A 142 6.86 7.57 -15.10
C ALA A 142 5.60 7.85 -14.26
N PRO A 143 5.10 9.09 -14.22
CA PRO A 143 3.76 9.36 -13.67
C PRO A 143 2.68 8.55 -14.38
N THR A 144 1.60 8.21 -13.67
CA THR A 144 0.42 7.52 -14.23
C THR A 144 -0.76 8.47 -14.38
N ASP A 145 -1.53 8.26 -15.45
CA ASP A 145 -2.84 8.89 -15.67
C ASP A 145 -4.01 7.97 -15.24
N VAL A 146 -3.72 6.78 -14.70
CA VAL A 146 -4.73 5.86 -14.19
C VAL A 146 -5.46 6.52 -13.02
N LYS A 147 -6.79 6.33 -12.95
CA LYS A 147 -7.57 6.85 -11.83
C LYS A 147 -7.05 6.32 -10.49
N PRO A 148 -6.77 7.20 -9.51
CA PRO A 148 -6.28 6.77 -8.21
C PRO A 148 -7.30 5.90 -7.46
N PRO A 149 -6.83 4.91 -6.67
CA PRO A 149 -7.71 4.11 -5.83
C PRO A 149 -8.19 4.91 -4.61
N LYS A 150 -9.25 4.44 -3.96
CA LYS A 150 -9.69 4.96 -2.65
C LYS A 150 -8.61 4.66 -1.59
N VAL A 151 -8.17 5.69 -0.87
CA VAL A 151 -7.16 5.62 0.19
C VAL A 151 -7.71 6.21 1.49
N HIS A 152 -6.96 6.09 2.59
CA HIS A 152 -7.35 6.67 3.88
C HIS A 152 -7.55 8.20 3.77
N PRO A 153 -8.57 8.80 4.42
CA PRO A 153 -8.85 10.25 4.36
C PRO A 153 -7.75 11.20 4.88
N CYS A 154 -6.72 10.62 5.51
CA CYS A 154 -5.53 11.35 5.96
C CYS A 154 -4.61 11.73 4.78
N VAL A 155 -4.72 11.02 3.66
CA VAL A 155 -4.05 11.33 2.40
C VAL A 155 -4.78 12.51 1.74
N LYS A 156 -4.05 13.60 1.49
CA LYS A 156 -4.61 14.81 0.86
C LYS A 156 -4.26 14.89 -0.62
N THR A 157 -3.04 14.50 -0.97
CA THR A 157 -2.61 14.35 -2.36
C THR A 157 -2.10 12.93 -2.57
N LEU A 158 -2.43 12.32 -3.71
CA LEU A 158 -1.91 11.01 -4.09
C LEU A 158 -1.10 11.15 -5.39
N ALA A 159 0.16 10.77 -5.34
CA ALA A 159 1.05 10.67 -6.50
C ALA A 159 1.01 9.24 -7.04
N GLY A 160 0.80 9.08 -8.33
CA GLY A 160 0.79 7.77 -8.98
C GLY A 160 1.94 7.63 -9.96
N PHE A 161 2.50 6.42 -10.02
CA PHE A 161 3.58 6.07 -10.92
C PHE A 161 3.26 4.76 -11.65
N GLU A 162 3.44 4.72 -12.97
CA GLU A 162 3.31 3.50 -13.76
C GLU A 162 4.46 2.54 -13.47
N ILE A 163 4.12 1.27 -13.31
CA ILE A 163 5.09 0.18 -13.19
C ILE A 163 4.99 -0.69 -14.43
N ASP A 164 6.11 -0.86 -15.13
CA ASP A 164 6.26 -1.93 -16.10
C ASP A 164 6.29 -3.29 -15.36
N PRO A 165 5.34 -4.20 -15.62
CA PRO A 165 5.30 -5.51 -14.97
C PRO A 165 6.58 -6.32 -15.16
N ALA A 166 7.38 -6.01 -16.19
CA ALA A 166 8.67 -6.63 -16.43
C ALA A 166 9.68 -6.40 -15.30
N THR A 167 9.51 -5.31 -14.56
CA THR A 167 10.41 -4.82 -13.50
C THR A 167 10.04 -5.33 -12.10
N LEU A 168 8.85 -5.92 -11.97
CA LEU A 168 8.41 -6.52 -10.72
C LEU A 168 9.16 -7.83 -10.48
N HIS A 169 9.53 -8.03 -9.22
CA HIS A 169 10.06 -9.29 -8.72
C HIS A 169 8.97 -10.08 -8.01
N ASP A 170 9.15 -11.40 -7.95
CA ASP A 170 8.44 -12.23 -6.99
C ASP A 170 8.73 -11.77 -5.57
N GLY A 171 7.67 -11.69 -4.76
CA GLY A 171 7.74 -11.26 -3.38
C GLY A 171 8.03 -9.77 -3.22
N TYR A 172 9.19 -9.43 -2.67
CA TYR A 172 9.49 -8.06 -2.26
C TYR A 172 9.93 -7.17 -3.43
N ASN A 173 9.30 -6.02 -3.52
CA ASN A 173 9.67 -4.90 -4.38
C ASN A 173 9.91 -3.66 -3.53
N VAL A 174 10.86 -2.82 -3.93
CA VAL A 174 11.22 -1.60 -3.19
C VAL A 174 10.72 -0.39 -3.96
N VAL A 175 9.79 0.36 -3.38
CA VAL A 175 9.38 1.67 -3.90
C VAL A 175 10.21 2.75 -3.21
N GLU A 176 10.93 3.53 -3.99
CA GLU A 176 11.83 4.57 -3.51
C GLU A 176 11.33 5.95 -3.97
N ILE A 177 11.16 6.88 -3.03
CA ILE A 177 10.61 8.21 -3.28
C ILE A 177 11.61 9.27 -2.82
N ARG A 178 11.85 10.25 -3.69
CA ARG A 178 12.74 11.39 -3.44
C ARG A 178 12.13 12.67 -4.01
N ALA A 179 12.42 13.81 -3.38
CA ALA A 179 12.08 15.10 -3.97
C ALA A 179 13.07 15.49 -5.07
N THR A 180 12.60 16.09 -6.16
CA THR A 180 13.43 16.66 -7.23
C THR A 180 13.87 18.09 -6.90
N GLY A 181 13.06 18.84 -6.15
CA GLY A 181 13.34 20.20 -5.67
C GLY A 181 13.73 20.27 -4.20
N GLU A 182 13.82 21.49 -3.66
CA GLU A 182 14.16 21.74 -2.24
C GLU A 182 13.01 21.44 -1.26
N GLN A 183 11.79 21.24 -1.77
CA GLN A 183 10.62 20.90 -0.97
C GLN A 183 10.78 19.52 -0.32
N GLU A 184 10.58 19.46 1.00
CA GLU A 184 10.48 18.19 1.75
C GLU A 184 9.02 17.72 1.79
N TYR A 185 8.82 16.42 1.59
CA TYR A 185 7.51 15.78 1.56
C TYR A 185 7.35 14.82 2.74
N LYS A 186 6.20 14.90 3.42
CA LYS A 186 5.78 13.92 4.42
C LYS A 186 4.86 12.88 3.76
N LEU A 187 5.39 11.68 3.59
CA LEU A 187 4.69 10.55 3.01
C LEU A 187 3.89 9.83 4.11
N VAL A 188 2.60 9.61 3.90
CA VAL A 188 1.69 8.97 4.86
C VAL A 188 0.99 7.72 4.30
N TRP A 189 1.24 7.40 3.02
CA TRP A 189 0.72 6.21 2.35
C TRP A 189 1.71 5.74 1.30
N ALA A 190 1.82 4.42 1.14
CA ALA A 190 2.56 3.80 0.05
C ALA A 190 1.90 2.45 -0.28
N GLU A 191 1.67 2.18 -1.56
CA GLU A 191 1.18 0.88 -2.01
C GLU A 191 1.65 0.53 -3.43
N ILE A 192 1.56 -0.75 -3.77
CA ILE A 192 1.58 -1.24 -5.15
C ILE A 192 0.20 -1.81 -5.47
N ARG A 193 -0.43 -1.32 -6.55
CA ARG A 193 -1.65 -1.88 -7.12
C ARG A 193 -1.32 -2.67 -8.37
N ILE A 194 -1.89 -3.86 -8.49
CA ILE A 194 -1.80 -4.75 -9.66
C ILE A 194 -3.24 -4.94 -10.16
N GLY A 195 -3.46 -4.64 -11.44
CA GLY A 195 -4.77 -4.68 -12.11
C GLY A 195 -5.09 -5.99 -12.82
#